data_AF-G9KJB0-F1
#
_entry.id   AF-G9KJB0-F1
#
_cell.length_a   1.000
_cell.length_b   1.000
_cell.length_c   1.000
_cell.angle_alpha   90.00
_cell.angle_beta   90.00
_cell.angle_gamma   90.00
#
_symmetry.space_group_name_H-M   'P 1'
#
loop_
_entity.id
_entity.type
_entity.pdbx_description
1 polymer ?
#
loop_
_entity_poly.entity_id
_entity_poly.type
_entity_poly.pdbx_seq_one_letter_code
_entity_poly.pdbx_strand_id
1 'polypeptide(L)'
;LSVARVSGREDSRADATRVPMDERFRTLKKKLEEGMVFTEYEQIPKKKANGIFSTAALPENAERSRIREVVPYEENRVELVPTKENNTGYINASHIKVVVGGAQWHYIATQGPLPHTCHDFWQMVWEQGANVIAMVTAEEEGGRTKSHRYWPKLGSKHSSATYGKFKVTTKFRTDSGCYATTGLKVKHLLSGQERTVWHLQYTDWPDHGCPEDVQGFLSYLEEIQSVRRHTNSMLEGPRSLHPPIVVHCSAGV
;
A
#
# COMPACT_ATOMS: atom_id res chain seq x y z
N LEU A 1 -16.65 69.33 -30.35
CA LEU A 1 -16.14 67.94 -30.38
C LEU A 1 -15.81 67.52 -28.96
N SER A 2 -16.80 66.99 -28.23
CA SER A 2 -16.62 66.46 -26.86
C SER A 2 -16.78 64.95 -26.94
N VAL A 3 -15.72 64.22 -26.66
CA VAL A 3 -15.65 62.75 -26.79
C VAL A 3 -16.14 62.14 -25.49
N ALA A 4 -17.26 61.41 -25.56
CA ALA A 4 -17.80 60.63 -24.45
C ALA A 4 -16.83 59.50 -24.05
N ARG A 5 -16.46 59.43 -22.76
CA ARG A 5 -15.80 58.25 -22.17
C ARG A 5 -16.87 57.33 -21.58
N VAL A 6 -17.03 56.19 -22.25
CA VAL A 6 -17.83 55.04 -21.79
C VAL A 6 -17.16 54.46 -20.54
N SER A 7 -17.92 54.29 -19.46
CA SER A 7 -17.47 53.59 -18.25
C SER A 7 -17.25 52.11 -18.56
N GLY A 8 -16.00 51.68 -18.48
CA GLY A 8 -15.61 50.28 -18.58
C GLY A 8 -16.18 49.47 -17.41
N ARG A 9 -16.74 48.31 -17.74
CA ARG A 9 -17.17 47.28 -16.79
C ARG A 9 -16.01 46.88 -15.89
N GLU A 10 -16.19 47.01 -14.58
CA GLU A 10 -15.37 46.30 -13.60
C GLU A 10 -15.76 44.82 -13.66
N ASP A 11 -15.13 44.06 -14.55
CA ASP A 11 -15.17 42.61 -14.49
C ASP A 11 -14.41 42.17 -13.24
N SER A 12 -15.20 41.80 -12.23
CA SER A 12 -14.79 41.13 -11.01
C SER A 12 -13.81 40.00 -11.35
N ARG A 13 -12.56 40.14 -10.93
CA ARG A 13 -11.60 39.04 -10.85
C ARG A 13 -12.19 37.97 -9.95
N ALA A 14 -12.80 36.95 -10.55
CA ALA A 14 -13.22 35.75 -9.87
C ALA A 14 -11.96 35.12 -9.25
N ASP A 15 -11.98 35.04 -7.93
CA ASP A 15 -11.01 34.39 -7.09
C ASP A 15 -10.84 32.92 -7.52
N ALA A 16 -9.71 32.63 -8.18
CA ALA A 16 -9.38 31.31 -8.74
C ALA A 16 -9.06 30.24 -7.68
N THR A 17 -9.33 30.51 -6.40
CA THR A 17 -9.01 29.60 -5.27
C THR A 17 -10.23 28.84 -4.73
N ARG A 18 -11.44 29.07 -5.25
CA ARG A 18 -12.62 28.31 -4.81
C ARG A 18 -12.70 26.95 -5.51
N VAL A 19 -12.24 25.91 -4.82
CA VAL A 19 -12.61 24.52 -5.14
C VAL A 19 -14.14 24.47 -5.24
N PRO A 20 -14.73 24.01 -6.37
CA PRO A 20 -16.17 23.96 -6.49
C PRO A 20 -16.74 23.11 -5.36
N MET A 21 -17.53 23.71 -4.46
CA MET A 21 -18.32 22.98 -3.47
C MET A 21 -19.45 22.25 -4.19
N ASP A 22 -19.09 21.17 -4.89
CA ASP A 22 -20.00 20.18 -5.46
C ASP A 22 -20.85 19.57 -4.33
N GLU A 23 -22.05 19.11 -4.67
CA GLU A 23 -23.00 18.43 -3.78
C GLU A 23 -22.33 17.31 -2.97
N ARG A 24 -21.35 16.61 -3.58
CA ARG A 24 -20.52 15.61 -2.90
C ARG A 24 -19.75 16.17 -1.71
N PHE A 25 -19.12 17.34 -1.85
CA PHE A 25 -18.39 17.98 -0.76
C PHE A 25 -19.33 18.36 0.40
N ARG A 26 -20.49 18.95 0.07
CA ARG A 26 -21.50 19.32 1.09
C ARG A 26 -22.02 18.10 1.83
N THR A 27 -22.28 17.01 1.12
CA THR A 27 -22.77 15.75 1.69
C THR A 27 -21.74 15.14 2.64
N LEU A 28 -20.47 15.07 2.24
CA LEU A 28 -19.39 14.54 3.09
C LEU A 28 -19.19 15.40 4.34
N LYS A 29 -19.17 16.72 4.19
CA LYS A 29 -19.01 17.65 5.32
C LYS A 29 -20.15 17.48 6.33
N LYS A 30 -21.39 17.45 5.83
CA LYS A 30 -22.58 17.26 6.68
C LYS A 30 -22.53 15.94 7.45
N LYS A 31 -22.19 14.82 6.80
CA LYS A 31 -22.04 13.51 7.47
C LYS A 31 -21.04 13.55 8.62
N LEU A 32 -19.94 14.29 8.45
CA LEU A 32 -18.91 14.44 9.47
C LEU A 32 -19.39 15.32 10.64
N GLU A 33 -20.02 16.47 10.33
CA GLU A 33 -20.56 17.41 11.33
C GLU A 33 -21.67 16.78 12.19
N GLU A 34 -22.50 15.91 11.60
CA GLU A 34 -23.58 15.22 12.31
C GLU A 34 -23.12 13.96 13.07
N GLY A 35 -21.82 13.63 13.05
CA GLY A 35 -21.27 12.45 13.74
C GLY A 35 -21.76 11.10 13.19
N MET A 36 -22.48 11.10 12.06
CA MET A 36 -23.10 9.90 11.50
C MET A 36 -22.10 8.86 11.01
N VAL A 37 -20.86 9.28 10.73
CA VAL A 37 -19.79 8.39 10.28
C VAL A 37 -19.43 7.31 11.30
N PHE A 38 -19.57 7.58 12.60
CA PHE A 38 -19.28 6.60 13.65
C PHE A 38 -20.34 5.49 13.67
N THR A 39 -21.61 5.88 13.68
CA THR A 39 -22.74 4.94 13.61
C THR A 39 -22.71 4.12 12.33
N GLU A 40 -22.41 4.74 11.18
CA GLU A 40 -22.28 4.05 9.90
C GLU A 40 -21.14 3.01 9.95
N TYR A 41 -20.00 3.36 10.55
CA TYR A 41 -18.86 2.44 10.71
C TYR A 41 -19.18 1.25 11.61
N GLU A 42 -19.81 1.46 12.77
CA GLU A 42 -20.12 0.38 13.73
C GLU A 42 -21.09 -0.68 13.17
N GLN A 43 -21.90 -0.31 12.18
CA GLN A 43 -22.85 -1.22 11.53
C GLN A 43 -22.18 -2.15 10.50
N ILE A 44 -20.96 -1.86 10.05
CA ILE A 44 -20.26 -2.67 9.05
C ILE A 44 -19.80 -3.99 9.69
N PRO A 45 -20.23 -5.16 9.17
CA PRO A 45 -19.75 -6.44 9.67
C PRO A 45 -18.23 -6.56 9.51
N LYS A 46 -17.53 -6.87 10.62
CA LYS A 46 -16.06 -6.97 10.65
C LYS A 46 -15.49 -8.09 9.76
N LYS A 47 -16.31 -9.10 9.46
CA LYS A 47 -15.94 -10.24 8.62
C LYS A 47 -17.17 -10.85 7.95
N LYS A 48 -16.96 -11.65 6.90
CA LYS A 48 -18.01 -12.45 6.27
C LYS A 48 -18.56 -13.45 7.30
N ALA A 49 -19.88 -13.62 7.32
CA ALA A 49 -20.54 -14.56 8.24
C ALA A 49 -20.05 -16.01 8.04
N ASN A 50 -19.90 -16.43 6.77
CA ASN A 50 -19.47 -17.77 6.38
C ASN A 50 -18.06 -17.77 5.78
N GLY A 51 -17.17 -16.92 6.29
CA GLY A 51 -15.78 -16.86 5.80
C GLY A 51 -15.04 -18.17 6.08
N ILE A 52 -14.34 -18.68 5.07
CA ILE A 52 -13.52 -19.89 5.16
C ILE A 52 -12.05 -19.46 5.25
N PHE A 53 -11.26 -20.11 6.09
CA PHE A 53 -9.85 -19.79 6.35
C PHE A 53 -9.03 -21.06 6.59
N SER A 54 -9.34 -22.13 5.85
CA SER A 54 -8.82 -23.49 6.05
C SER A 54 -7.29 -23.58 6.11
N THR A 55 -6.59 -23.00 5.13
CA THR A 55 -5.12 -23.04 5.06
C THR A 55 -4.50 -22.19 6.18
N ALA A 56 -5.10 -21.03 6.47
CA ALA A 56 -4.64 -20.15 7.54
C ALA A 56 -4.86 -20.76 8.94
N ALA A 57 -5.87 -21.62 9.11
CA ALA A 57 -6.18 -22.30 10.36
C ALA A 57 -5.26 -23.50 10.66
N LEU A 58 -4.46 -23.95 9.70
CA LEU A 58 -3.57 -25.09 9.90
C LEU A 58 -2.52 -24.78 10.98
N PRO A 59 -2.25 -25.70 11.92
CA PRO A 59 -1.26 -25.47 12.99
C PRO A 59 0.13 -25.10 12.47
N GLU A 60 0.54 -25.68 11.33
CA GLU A 60 1.82 -25.39 10.68
C GLU A 60 1.93 -23.94 10.16
N ASN A 61 0.81 -23.24 9.97
CA ASN A 61 0.74 -21.85 9.51
C ASN A 61 0.48 -20.83 10.63
N ALA A 62 0.20 -21.28 11.86
CA ALA A 62 -0.11 -20.40 12.98
C ALA A 62 1.00 -19.36 13.25
N GLU A 63 2.26 -19.77 13.16
CA GLU A 63 3.42 -18.90 13.39
C GLU A 63 3.70 -17.95 12.21
N ARG A 64 3.07 -18.13 11.05
CA ARG A 64 3.22 -17.24 9.88
C ARG A 64 2.32 -16.00 9.95
N SER A 65 1.44 -15.92 10.95
CA SER A 65 0.55 -14.79 11.18
C SER A 65 0.99 -13.97 12.39
N ARG A 66 1.16 -12.65 12.20
CA ARG A 66 1.54 -11.72 13.28
C ARG A 66 0.44 -11.60 14.33
N ILE A 67 -0.80 -11.54 13.89
CA ILE A 67 -2.01 -11.52 14.73
C ILE A 67 -2.84 -12.72 14.35
N ARG A 68 -3.10 -13.63 15.30
CA ARG A 68 -3.76 -14.92 15.04
C ARG A 68 -5.20 -14.74 14.54
N GLU A 69 -5.86 -13.68 14.98
CA GLU A 69 -7.24 -13.37 14.66
C GLU A 69 -7.41 -12.69 13.30
N VAL A 70 -6.32 -12.23 12.69
CA VAL A 70 -6.31 -11.55 11.39
C VAL A 70 -5.68 -12.47 10.35
N VAL A 71 -6.52 -13.12 9.56
CA VAL A 71 -6.11 -14.11 8.54
C VAL A 71 -6.86 -13.90 7.23
N PRO A 72 -6.28 -14.27 6.07
CA PRO A 72 -6.96 -14.15 4.80
C PRO A 72 -8.10 -15.18 4.69
N TYR A 73 -9.14 -14.84 3.93
CA TYR A 73 -10.10 -15.85 3.51
C TYR A 73 -9.47 -16.78 2.47
N GLU A 74 -9.93 -18.03 2.43
CA GLU A 74 -9.39 -19.06 1.55
C GLU A 74 -9.54 -18.68 0.08
N GLU A 75 -10.70 -18.14 -0.32
CA GLU A 75 -11.03 -17.89 -1.73
C GLU A 75 -10.19 -16.79 -2.39
N ASN A 76 -9.53 -15.93 -1.60
CA ASN A 76 -8.74 -14.82 -2.10
C ASN A 76 -7.39 -14.65 -1.40
N ARG A 77 -6.91 -15.66 -0.65
CA ARG A 77 -5.55 -15.64 -0.14
C ARG A 77 -4.56 -15.58 -1.30
N VAL A 78 -3.41 -14.97 -1.06
CA VAL A 78 -2.31 -15.09 -2.02
C VAL A 78 -1.67 -16.45 -1.83
N GLU A 79 -1.59 -17.21 -2.91
CA GLU A 79 -1.01 -18.56 -2.92
C GLU A 79 0.41 -18.51 -3.46
N LEU A 80 1.38 -18.93 -2.64
CA LEU A 80 2.77 -19.06 -3.08
C LEU A 80 3.00 -20.42 -3.72
N VAL A 81 3.97 -20.50 -4.62
CA VAL A 81 4.48 -21.82 -5.06
C VAL A 81 4.99 -22.58 -3.83
N PRO A 82 4.47 -23.79 -3.54
CA PRO A 82 4.89 -24.57 -2.37
C PRO A 82 6.38 -24.85 -2.30
N THR A 83 6.91 -24.84 -1.08
CA THR A 83 8.31 -25.21 -0.77
C THR A 83 8.33 -26.28 0.30
N LYS A 84 9.49 -26.90 0.54
CA LYS A 84 9.64 -27.92 1.58
C LYS A 84 9.32 -27.39 2.98
N GLU A 85 9.65 -26.11 3.22
CA GLU A 85 9.43 -25.41 4.49
C GLU A 85 8.01 -24.82 4.58
N ASN A 86 7.35 -24.55 3.45
CA ASN A 86 6.01 -23.97 3.34
C ASN A 86 5.19 -24.75 2.30
N ASN A 87 4.76 -25.97 2.68
CA ASN A 87 4.11 -26.92 1.77
C ASN A 87 2.72 -26.46 1.28
N THR A 88 2.07 -25.56 2.01
CA THR A 88 0.77 -25.00 1.62
C THR A 88 0.90 -23.71 0.81
N GLY A 89 2.13 -23.19 0.63
CA GLY A 89 2.36 -21.90 0.00
C GLY A 89 1.64 -20.76 0.73
N TYR A 90 1.59 -20.83 2.07
CA TYR A 90 0.82 -19.88 2.88
C TYR A 90 1.62 -18.61 3.15
N ILE A 91 0.98 -17.48 2.91
CA ILE A 91 1.37 -16.17 3.42
C ILE A 91 0.10 -15.46 3.88
N ASN A 92 0.19 -14.68 4.97
CA ASN A 92 -0.93 -13.88 5.44
C ASN A 92 -1.11 -12.64 4.53
N ALA A 93 -1.77 -12.85 3.41
CA ALA A 93 -2.04 -11.84 2.40
C ALA A 93 -3.33 -12.18 1.63
N SER A 94 -4.08 -11.14 1.24
CA SER A 94 -5.33 -11.25 0.48
C SER A 94 -5.26 -10.45 -0.80
N HIS A 95 -5.76 -11.01 -1.90
CA HIS A 95 -6.07 -10.25 -3.10
C HIS A 95 -7.31 -9.38 -2.88
N ILE A 96 -7.14 -8.06 -3.05
CA ILE A 96 -8.22 -7.07 -3.01
C ILE A 96 -8.45 -6.56 -4.43
N LYS A 97 -9.56 -6.96 -5.04
CA LYS A 97 -9.93 -6.60 -6.42
C LYS A 97 -11.24 -5.81 -6.40
N VAL A 98 -11.24 -4.61 -6.97
CA VAL A 98 -12.40 -3.71 -6.98
C VAL A 98 -12.56 -3.07 -8.36
N VAL A 99 -13.81 -2.97 -8.84
CA VAL A 99 -14.14 -2.32 -10.11
C VAL A 99 -14.83 -1.00 -9.83
N VAL A 100 -14.28 0.10 -10.33
CA VAL A 100 -14.88 1.45 -10.18
C VAL A 100 -14.90 2.13 -11.54
N GLY A 101 -16.08 2.47 -12.04
CA GLY A 101 -16.23 3.18 -13.32
C GLY A 101 -15.61 2.43 -14.52
N GLY A 102 -15.62 1.09 -14.50
CA GLY A 102 -15.00 0.24 -15.53
C GLY A 102 -13.50 0.00 -15.36
N ALA A 103 -12.82 0.71 -14.45
CA ALA A 103 -11.42 0.48 -14.12
C ALA A 103 -11.28 -0.62 -13.07
N GLN A 104 -10.37 -1.58 -13.32
CA GLN A 104 -10.00 -2.64 -12.38
C GLN A 104 -8.86 -2.18 -11.48
N TRP A 105 -9.06 -2.29 -10.17
CA TRP A 105 -8.05 -2.03 -9.15
C TRP A 105 -7.68 -3.34 -8.47
N HIS A 106 -6.38 -3.62 -8.37
CA HIS A 106 -5.86 -4.84 -7.76
C HIS A 106 -4.77 -4.47 -6.77
N TYR A 107 -4.97 -4.88 -5.52
CA TYR A 107 -4.02 -4.76 -4.43
C TYR A 107 -3.80 -6.12 -3.80
N ILE A 108 -2.69 -6.24 -3.08
CA ILE A 108 -2.47 -7.28 -2.10
C ILE A 108 -2.38 -6.60 -0.75
N ALA A 109 -3.35 -6.86 0.13
CA ALA A 109 -3.28 -6.46 1.53
C ALA A 109 -2.57 -7.57 2.32
N THR A 110 -1.54 -7.23 3.08
CA THR A 110 -0.75 -8.21 3.84
C THR A 110 -0.26 -7.64 5.16
N GLN A 111 0.14 -8.51 6.08
CA GLN A 111 0.76 -8.11 7.34
C GLN A 111 2.18 -7.56 7.15
N GLY A 112 2.68 -6.82 8.13
CA GLY A 112 4.09 -6.48 8.25
C GLY A 112 4.93 -7.75 8.43
N PRO A 113 5.89 -8.07 7.54
CA PRO A 113 6.64 -9.32 7.58
C PRO A 113 7.24 -9.63 8.95
N LEU A 114 7.22 -10.91 9.33
CA LEU A 114 7.92 -11.43 10.50
C LEU A 114 9.36 -11.80 10.11
N PRO A 115 10.29 -11.91 11.07
CA PRO A 115 11.67 -12.30 10.77
C PRO A 115 11.77 -13.57 9.92
N HIS A 116 10.96 -14.57 10.23
CA HIS A 116 10.91 -15.86 9.52
C HIS A 116 9.99 -15.89 8.31
N THR A 117 9.27 -14.81 7.98
CA THR A 117 8.39 -14.75 6.79
C THR A 117 8.86 -13.74 5.73
N CYS A 118 10.02 -13.11 5.91
CA CYS A 118 10.57 -12.18 4.90
C CYS A 118 10.83 -12.87 3.55
N HIS A 119 11.21 -14.14 3.57
CA HIS A 119 11.45 -14.91 2.34
C HIS A 119 10.15 -15.22 1.61
N ASP A 120 9.08 -15.59 2.34
CA ASP A 120 7.73 -15.75 1.78
C ASP A 120 7.22 -14.43 1.18
N PHE A 121 7.46 -13.30 1.87
CA PHE A 121 7.08 -11.96 1.37
C PHE A 121 7.76 -11.63 0.05
N TRP A 122 9.07 -11.86 -0.07
CA TRP A 122 9.78 -11.61 -1.34
C TRP A 122 9.40 -12.61 -2.44
N GLN A 123 9.04 -13.85 -2.08
CA GLN A 123 8.46 -14.81 -3.01
C GLN A 123 7.12 -14.29 -3.55
N MET A 124 6.24 -13.80 -2.68
CA MET A 124 4.97 -13.17 -3.06
C MET A 124 5.18 -12.01 -4.03
N VAL A 125 6.06 -11.05 -3.68
CA VAL A 125 6.36 -9.89 -4.52
C VAL A 125 6.83 -10.33 -5.91
N TRP A 126 7.68 -11.36 -5.97
CA TRP A 126 8.22 -11.88 -7.22
C TRP A 126 7.17 -12.59 -8.08
N GLU A 127 6.43 -13.53 -7.50
CA GLU A 127 5.41 -14.34 -8.20
C GLU A 127 4.26 -13.47 -8.70
N GLN A 128 3.85 -12.47 -7.92
CA GLN A 128 2.76 -11.56 -8.26
C GLN A 128 3.19 -10.43 -9.20
N GLY A 129 4.49 -10.33 -9.55
CA GLY A 129 5.01 -9.27 -10.42
C GLY A 129 4.83 -7.88 -9.84
N ALA A 130 4.78 -7.75 -8.51
CA ALA A 130 4.53 -6.47 -7.84
C ALA A 130 5.74 -5.54 -7.99
N ASN A 131 5.51 -4.35 -8.53
CA ASN A 131 6.56 -3.33 -8.71
C ASN A 131 6.54 -2.25 -7.63
N VAL A 132 5.48 -2.20 -6.82
CA VAL A 132 5.25 -1.16 -5.81
C VAL A 132 4.82 -1.81 -4.50
N ILE A 133 5.46 -1.42 -3.42
CA ILE A 133 5.12 -1.75 -2.04
C ILE A 133 4.81 -0.45 -1.31
N ALA A 134 3.61 -0.34 -0.75
CA ALA A 134 3.18 0.74 0.12
C ALA A 134 3.19 0.25 1.58
N MET A 135 4.14 0.72 2.37
CA MET A 135 4.30 0.43 3.79
C MET A 135 3.72 1.59 4.60
N VAL A 136 2.67 1.34 5.38
CA VAL A 136 1.94 2.36 6.14
C VAL A 136 2.17 2.17 7.64
N THR A 137 3.43 2.03 8.04
CA THR A 137 3.85 1.83 9.44
C THR A 137 5.35 2.06 9.58
N ALA A 138 5.82 2.37 10.78
CA ALA A 138 7.23 2.23 11.13
C ALA A 138 7.59 0.75 11.41
N GLU A 139 8.88 0.44 11.53
CA GLU A 139 9.30 -0.92 11.97
C GLU A 139 8.86 -1.17 13.42
N GLU A 140 8.95 -0.13 14.26
CA GLU A 140 8.58 -0.12 15.67
C GLU A 140 7.82 1.16 16.00
N GLU A 141 6.75 1.03 16.79
CA GLU A 141 5.88 2.12 17.25
C GLU A 141 5.66 1.90 18.76
N GLY A 142 5.95 2.90 19.59
CA GLY A 142 5.86 2.78 21.06
C GLY A 142 6.61 1.58 21.66
N GLY A 143 7.76 1.21 21.07
CA GLY A 143 8.56 0.04 21.49
C GLY A 143 7.97 -1.32 21.11
N ARG A 144 6.92 -1.35 20.28
CA ARG A 144 6.31 -2.60 19.77
C ARG A 144 6.65 -2.78 18.29
N THR A 145 7.15 -3.96 17.94
CA THR A 145 7.45 -4.30 16.55
C THR A 145 6.18 -4.42 15.70
N LYS A 146 6.09 -3.62 14.64
CA LYS A 146 5.00 -3.61 13.66
C LYS A 146 5.37 -4.33 12.37
N SER A 147 6.62 -4.21 11.93
CA SER A 147 7.16 -4.94 10.78
C SER A 147 8.63 -5.26 11.01
N HIS A 148 9.07 -6.45 10.61
CA HIS A 148 10.50 -6.71 10.50
C HIS A 148 11.09 -5.87 9.35
N ARG A 149 12.39 -5.59 9.43
CA ARG A 149 13.14 -4.94 8.35
C ARG A 149 13.41 -5.96 7.24
N TYR A 150 12.57 -5.99 6.21
CA TYR A 150 12.70 -6.90 5.07
C TYR A 150 13.46 -6.30 3.87
N TRP A 151 14.08 -5.11 4.03
CA TRP A 151 14.90 -4.47 3.00
C TRP A 151 16.18 -3.85 3.59
N PRO A 152 17.32 -3.86 2.87
CA PRO A 152 18.59 -3.39 3.42
C PRO A 152 18.63 -1.86 3.60
N LYS A 153 19.34 -1.39 4.64
CA LYS A 153 19.59 0.05 4.86
C LYS A 153 20.67 0.56 3.92
N LEU A 154 20.43 1.72 3.31
CA LEU A 154 21.45 2.44 2.55
C LEU A 154 22.60 2.82 3.50
N GLY A 155 23.86 2.65 3.07
CA GLY A 155 25.04 2.99 3.88
C GLY A 155 25.49 1.94 4.90
N SER A 156 24.77 0.82 5.05
CA SER A 156 25.32 -0.35 5.76
C SER A 156 26.48 -0.97 4.95
N LYS A 157 27.42 -1.68 5.61
CA LYS A 157 28.60 -2.31 4.97
C LYS A 157 28.24 -3.11 3.69
N HIS A 158 27.01 -3.60 3.61
CA HIS A 158 26.43 -4.18 2.42
C HIS A 158 25.03 -3.59 2.18
N SER A 159 24.84 -2.81 1.12
CA SER A 159 23.52 -2.30 0.68
C SER A 159 22.58 -3.39 0.14
N SER A 160 22.90 -4.67 0.37
CA SER A 160 22.15 -5.83 -0.08
C SER A 160 21.93 -6.83 1.04
N ALA A 161 20.76 -7.47 1.06
CA ALA A 161 20.41 -8.58 1.94
C ALA A 161 19.77 -9.71 1.12
N THR A 162 19.91 -10.95 1.59
CA THR A 162 19.33 -12.13 0.93
C THR A 162 18.23 -12.72 1.80
N TYR A 163 17.06 -12.94 1.20
CA TYR A 163 15.88 -13.54 1.83
C TYR A 163 15.47 -14.76 1.00
N GLY A 164 15.85 -15.95 1.46
CA GLY A 164 15.67 -17.18 0.68
C GLY A 164 16.33 -17.10 -0.70
N LYS A 165 15.53 -17.21 -1.76
CA LYS A 165 15.99 -17.18 -3.17
C LYS A 165 16.15 -15.77 -3.74
N PHE A 166 15.93 -14.72 -2.95
CA PHE A 166 15.89 -13.33 -3.42
C PHE A 166 16.99 -12.50 -2.78
N LYS A 167 17.86 -11.93 -3.61
CA LYS A 167 18.82 -10.91 -3.16
C LYS A 167 18.24 -9.52 -3.45
N VAL A 168 18.02 -8.75 -2.40
CA VAL A 168 17.47 -7.39 -2.46
C VAL A 168 18.60 -6.42 -2.24
N THR A 169 18.72 -5.40 -3.09
CA THR A 169 19.73 -4.35 -3.00
C THR A 169 19.07 -2.99 -3.03
N THR A 170 19.33 -2.17 -2.02
CA THR A 170 18.86 -0.78 -2.00
C THR A 170 19.74 0.07 -2.90
N LYS A 171 19.13 0.77 -3.85
CA LYS A 171 19.82 1.61 -4.84
C LYS A 171 19.85 3.07 -4.44
N PHE A 172 18.70 3.60 -4.02
CA PHE A 172 18.57 4.96 -3.53
C PHE A 172 17.44 5.03 -2.51
N ARG A 173 17.40 6.12 -1.77
CA ARG A 173 16.30 6.51 -0.89
C ARG A 173 16.13 8.02 -0.97
N THR A 174 14.89 8.48 -1.10
CA THR A 174 14.50 9.88 -1.06
C THR A 174 13.52 10.06 0.08
N ASP A 175 13.85 10.92 1.05
CA ASP A 175 12.99 11.24 2.17
C ASP A 175 12.24 12.55 1.88
N SER A 176 10.91 12.54 2.02
CA SER A 176 10.00 13.64 1.65
C SER A 176 9.26 14.23 2.86
N GLY A 177 9.80 14.04 4.07
CA GLY A 177 9.19 14.48 5.33
C GLY A 177 8.22 13.45 5.89
N CYS A 178 7.02 13.34 5.31
CA CYS A 178 5.97 12.45 5.80
C CYS A 178 6.01 11.02 5.22
N TYR A 179 6.84 10.79 4.19
CA TYR A 179 7.11 9.47 3.63
C TYR A 179 8.53 9.39 3.04
N ALA A 180 8.97 8.18 2.73
CA ALA A 180 10.24 7.90 2.06
C ALA A 180 10.04 6.94 0.87
N THR A 181 10.66 7.25 -0.27
CA THR A 181 10.67 6.42 -1.47
C THR A 181 12.04 5.75 -1.63
N THR A 182 12.07 4.43 -1.63
CA THR A 182 13.28 3.60 -1.76
C THR A 182 13.23 2.78 -3.04
N GLY A 183 14.24 2.94 -3.89
CA GLY A 183 14.43 2.10 -5.08
C GLY A 183 15.18 0.82 -4.74
N LEU A 184 14.53 -0.34 -4.93
CA LEU A 184 15.10 -1.65 -4.66
C LEU A 184 15.35 -2.42 -5.97
N LYS A 185 16.48 -3.10 -6.04
CA LYS A 185 16.78 -4.10 -7.07
C LYS A 185 16.64 -5.49 -6.46
N VAL A 186 15.74 -6.30 -6.98
CA VAL A 186 15.48 -7.67 -6.53
C VAL A 186 16.01 -8.64 -7.58
N LYS A 187 16.92 -9.52 -7.18
CA LYS A 187 17.47 -10.58 -8.03
C LYS A 187 16.97 -11.94 -7.56
N HIS A 188 16.32 -12.68 -8.44
CA HIS A 188 16.03 -14.10 -8.20
C HIS A 188 17.31 -14.92 -8.43
N LEU A 189 17.83 -15.53 -7.39
CA LEU A 189 19.16 -16.14 -7.36
C LEU A 189 19.28 -17.36 -8.26
N LEU A 190 18.17 -18.09 -8.50
CA LEU A 190 18.19 -19.28 -9.35
C LEU A 190 18.16 -18.95 -10.84
N SER A 191 17.31 -18.00 -11.27
CA SER A 191 17.22 -17.63 -12.69
C SER A 191 18.18 -16.51 -13.08
N GLY A 192 18.77 -15.80 -12.11
CA GLY A 192 19.60 -14.63 -12.34
C GLY A 192 18.83 -13.37 -12.78
N GLN A 193 17.52 -13.47 -13.01
CA GLN A 193 16.66 -12.37 -13.42
C GLN A 193 16.58 -11.30 -12.34
N GLU A 194 16.43 -10.05 -12.77
CA GLU A 194 16.38 -8.89 -11.89
C GLU A 194 15.15 -8.03 -12.20
N ARG A 195 14.57 -7.44 -11.16
CA ARG A 195 13.45 -6.51 -11.25
C ARG A 195 13.68 -5.31 -10.33
N THR A 196 13.10 -4.19 -10.69
CA THR A 196 13.05 -2.99 -9.84
C THR A 196 11.75 -3.00 -9.05
N VAL A 197 11.83 -2.81 -7.74
CA VAL A 197 10.69 -2.66 -6.85
C VAL A 197 10.81 -1.32 -6.14
N TRP A 198 9.74 -0.54 -6.16
CA TRP A 198 9.63 0.72 -5.45
C TRP A 198 8.98 0.48 -4.09
N HIS A 199 9.69 0.82 -3.03
CA HIS A 199 9.21 0.72 -1.66
C HIS A 199 8.93 2.11 -1.13
N LEU A 200 7.66 2.41 -0.88
CA LEU A 200 7.19 3.69 -0.37
C LEU A 200 6.74 3.47 1.07
N GLN A 201 7.37 4.16 2.02
CA GLN A 201 7.05 4.06 3.43
C GLN A 201 6.47 5.37 3.93
N TYR A 202 5.22 5.36 4.38
CA TYR A 202 4.66 6.48 5.15
C TYR A 202 5.21 6.44 6.58
N THR A 203 5.73 7.56 7.05
CA THR A 203 6.49 7.65 8.31
C THR A 203 5.84 8.53 9.37
N ASP A 204 4.72 9.20 9.03
CA ASP A 204 4.10 10.21 9.88
C ASP A 204 2.79 9.72 10.56
N TRP A 205 2.61 8.40 10.63
CA TRP A 205 1.49 7.82 11.37
C TRP A 205 1.84 7.75 12.87
N PRO A 206 1.04 8.36 13.77
CA PRO A 206 1.33 8.36 15.20
C PRO A 206 1.03 7.01 15.87
N ASP A 207 1.66 6.74 17.01
CA ASP A 207 1.42 5.51 17.80
C ASP A 207 -0.06 5.30 18.20
N HIS A 208 -0.81 6.40 18.35
CA HIS A 208 -2.23 6.41 18.71
C HIS A 208 -3.03 7.35 17.79
N GLY A 209 -4.20 6.90 17.36
CA GLY A 209 -5.11 7.70 16.54
C GLY A 209 -4.78 7.66 15.04
N CYS A 210 -4.90 8.82 14.39
CA CYS A 210 -4.66 9.01 12.96
C CYS A 210 -3.73 10.21 12.73
N PRO A 211 -3.08 10.32 11.56
CA PRO A 211 -2.23 11.47 11.25
C PRO A 211 -2.97 12.81 11.36
N GLU A 212 -2.34 13.79 12.00
CA GLU A 212 -2.86 15.17 12.04
C GLU A 212 -2.63 15.88 10.70
N ASP A 213 -1.49 15.62 10.04
CA ASP A 213 -1.18 16.13 8.71
C ASP A 213 -1.85 15.28 7.61
N VAL A 214 -3.13 15.60 7.37
CA VAL A 214 -3.91 15.00 6.27
C VAL A 214 -3.26 15.30 4.92
N GLN A 215 -2.64 16.46 4.74
CA GLN A 215 -2.03 16.85 3.47
C GLN A 215 -0.80 15.98 3.17
N GLY A 216 0.01 15.67 4.19
CA GLY A 216 1.12 14.73 4.07
C GLY A 216 0.67 13.33 3.63
N PHE A 217 -0.44 12.82 4.16
CA PHE A 217 -1.01 11.55 3.72
C PHE A 217 -1.52 11.61 2.27
N LEU A 218 -2.14 12.72 1.86
CA LEU A 218 -2.54 12.92 0.46
C LEU A 218 -1.33 12.94 -0.48
N SER A 219 -0.23 13.63 -0.11
CA SER A 219 1.01 13.62 -0.90
C SER A 219 1.63 12.22 -1.01
N TYR A 220 1.53 11.39 0.03
CA TYR A 220 1.92 9.99 -0.05
C TYR A 220 1.06 9.19 -1.05
N LEU A 221 -0.26 9.41 -1.09
CA LEU A 221 -1.14 8.78 -2.07
C LEU A 221 -0.82 9.23 -3.51
N GLU A 222 -0.51 10.52 -3.70
CA GLU A 222 -0.06 11.06 -4.99
C GLU A 222 1.24 10.39 -5.46
N GLU A 223 2.20 10.18 -4.56
CA GLU A 223 3.44 9.47 -4.86
C GLU A 223 3.18 8.01 -5.25
N ILE A 224 2.31 7.28 -4.52
CA ILE A 224 1.91 5.91 -4.90
C ILE A 224 1.32 5.88 -6.32
N GLN A 225 0.43 6.82 -6.64
CA GLN A 225 -0.18 6.92 -7.98
C GLN A 225 0.85 7.28 -9.05
N SER A 226 1.78 8.19 -8.74
CA SER A 226 2.87 8.61 -9.63
C SER A 226 3.75 7.42 -9.98
N VAL A 227 4.26 6.72 -8.96
CA VAL A 227 5.13 5.55 -9.12
C VAL A 227 4.40 4.43 -9.84
N ARG A 228 3.14 4.13 -9.51
CA ARG A 228 2.34 3.10 -10.21
C ARG A 228 2.21 3.39 -11.70
N ARG A 229 1.91 4.65 -12.08
CA ARG A 229 1.82 5.06 -13.49
C ARG A 229 3.17 4.90 -14.18
N HIS A 230 4.26 5.33 -13.53
CA HIS A 230 5.61 5.18 -14.07
C HIS A 230 5.98 3.70 -14.28
N THR A 231 5.82 2.84 -13.27
CA THR A 231 6.14 1.41 -13.39
C THR A 231 5.30 0.72 -14.46
N ASN A 232 4.01 1.04 -14.55
CA ASN A 232 3.14 0.44 -15.56
C ASN A 232 3.49 0.90 -16.98
N SER A 233 4.00 2.13 -17.15
CA SER A 233 4.46 2.61 -18.46
C SER A 233 5.71 1.88 -18.97
N MET A 234 6.47 1.26 -18.07
CA MET A 234 7.67 0.47 -18.38
C MET A 234 7.38 -1.01 -18.65
N LEU A 235 6.14 -1.47 -18.45
CA LEU A 235 5.76 -2.85 -18.70
C LEU A 235 5.38 -3.04 -20.18
N GLU A 236 5.98 -4.03 -20.82
CA GLU A 236 5.56 -4.50 -22.14
C GLU A 236 4.33 -5.42 -21.98
N GLY A 237 3.17 -5.01 -22.50
CA GLY A 237 1.96 -5.84 -22.47
C GLY A 237 0.65 -5.06 -22.57
N PRO A 238 -0.50 -5.78 -22.67
CA PRO A 238 -1.81 -5.15 -22.70
C PRO A 238 -2.12 -4.47 -21.36
N ARG A 239 -2.66 -3.25 -21.42
CA ARG A 239 -3.06 -2.41 -20.26
C ARG A 239 -4.07 -3.08 -19.31
N SER A 240 -4.63 -4.23 -19.68
CA SER A 240 -5.65 -4.97 -18.93
C SER A 240 -5.09 -5.80 -17.78
N LEU A 241 -3.77 -6.00 -17.67
CA LEU A 241 -3.14 -6.84 -16.65
C LEU A 241 -2.04 -6.08 -15.89
N HIS A 242 -2.41 -4.97 -15.25
CA HIS A 242 -1.48 -4.28 -14.34
C HIS A 242 -1.26 -5.13 -13.07
N PRO A 243 0.00 -5.29 -12.62
CA PRO A 243 0.29 -6.04 -11.41
C PRO A 243 -0.31 -5.36 -10.16
N PRO A 244 -0.55 -6.12 -9.08
CA PRO A 244 -1.03 -5.56 -7.83
C PRO A 244 0.03 -4.64 -7.18
N ILE A 245 -0.46 -3.63 -6.47
CA ILE A 245 0.35 -2.95 -5.45
C ILE A 245 0.25 -3.76 -4.16
N VAL A 246 1.38 -4.07 -3.54
CA VAL A 246 1.40 -4.66 -2.19
C VAL A 246 1.24 -3.52 -1.18
N VAL A 247 0.25 -3.62 -0.31
CA VAL A 247 0.00 -2.65 0.77
C VAL A 247 0.07 -3.40 2.08
N HIS A 248 0.84 -2.87 3.03
CA HIS A 248 0.90 -3.46 4.37
C HIS A 248 1.11 -2.41 5.46
N CYS A 249 0.74 -2.80 6.67
CA CYS A 249 1.03 -2.09 7.91
C CYS A 249 1.62 -3.10 8.91
N SER A 250 1.01 -3.23 10.10
CA SER A 250 1.30 -4.31 11.04
C SER A 250 0.47 -5.57 10.74
N ALA A 251 -0.86 -5.47 10.79
CA ALA A 251 -1.77 -6.61 10.61
C ALA A 251 -2.28 -6.77 9.17
N GLY A 252 -2.27 -5.69 8.37
CA GLY A 252 -2.70 -5.74 6.97
C GLY A 252 -4.21 -5.64 6.74
N VAL A 253 -4.92 -4.92 7.61
CA VAL A 253 -6.38 -4.68 7.53
C VAL A 253 -6.70 -3.19 7.63
#